data_AF-A0A2D5WAJ3-F1
#
_entry.id   AF-A0A2D5WAJ3-F1
#
_cell.length_a   1.000
_cell.length_b   1.000
_cell.length_c   1.000
_cell.angle_alpha   90.00
_cell.angle_beta   90.00
_cell.angle_gamma   90.00
#
_symmetry.space_group_name_H-M   'P 1'
#
loop_
_entity.id
_entity.type
_entity.pdbx_description
1 polymer ?
#
loop_
_entity_poly.entity_id
_entity_poly.type
_entity_poly.pdbx_seq_one_letter_code
_entity_poly.pdbx_strand_id
1 'polypeptide(L)'
;MVFVPGCSLELGPGATCPAVADLLVERFEVSRGQWRRWLAEGSAETFPLAEAEAWGVDGDTWPATWMTLEEAEDYAVARGLRLPTACEWLRIAGGQRGRPWPWGAGRARAVANTLELGLGRLLACGTFERGRSPEGVHDLLGNAAEWTRGRVTESLAARGHRDGALGGSYRTRGRPLSGPTSEGGLAYNEQGFDRRHRAADLGFRCVAGAEEYLRSQASGWSRDAALLGRLRSVGQSWGGAALPLLERLAAEEGAAPGLRALLEGARR
;
A
#
# COMPACT_ATOMS: atom_id res chain seq x y z
N MET A 1 -9.67 4.56 0.02
CA MET A 1 -8.90 3.39 0.48
C MET A 1 -9.66 2.11 0.18
N VAL A 2 -8.95 1.01 0.03
CA VAL A 2 -9.47 -0.36 -0.15
C VAL A 2 -9.42 -1.06 1.20
N PHE A 3 -10.43 -1.87 1.52
CA PHE A 3 -10.40 -2.75 2.69
C PHE A 3 -9.66 -4.05 2.35
N VAL A 4 -8.61 -4.36 3.10
CA VAL A 4 -7.86 -5.61 2.97
C VAL A 4 -8.04 -6.42 4.26
N PRO A 5 -8.74 -7.55 4.22
CA PRO A 5 -9.00 -8.34 5.42
C PRO A 5 -7.70 -8.94 5.96
N GLY A 6 -7.58 -8.97 7.28
CA GLY A 6 -6.45 -9.58 7.97
C GLY A 6 -6.31 -11.07 7.64
N CYS A 7 -5.09 -11.59 7.76
CA CYS A 7 -4.83 -13.03 7.75
C CYS A 7 -3.47 -13.37 8.36
N SER A 8 -3.29 -14.64 8.69
CA SER A 8 -1.96 -15.22 8.85
C SER A 8 -1.40 -15.55 7.47
N LEU A 9 -0.20 -15.06 7.16
CA LEU A 9 0.44 -15.27 5.86
C LEU A 9 1.58 -16.28 6.01
N GLU A 10 1.34 -17.50 5.52
CA GLU A 10 2.39 -18.50 5.35
C GLU A 10 3.13 -18.23 4.04
N LEU A 11 4.42 -17.92 4.14
CA LEU A 11 5.25 -17.60 2.97
C LEU A 11 5.93 -18.86 2.40
N GLY A 12 6.01 -19.92 3.20
CA GLY A 12 6.49 -21.25 2.86
C GLY A 12 6.95 -22.03 4.11
N PRO A 13 7.55 -23.22 3.95
CA PRO A 13 7.96 -24.06 5.08
C PRO A 13 8.92 -23.32 6.02
N GLY A 14 8.48 -23.08 7.26
CA GLY A 14 9.29 -22.43 8.30
C GLY A 14 9.38 -20.89 8.21
N ALA A 15 8.65 -20.25 7.29
CA ALA A 15 8.62 -18.79 7.14
C ALA A 15 7.18 -18.26 7.22
N THR A 16 6.83 -17.67 8.36
CA THR A 16 5.50 -17.14 8.62
C THR A 16 5.62 -15.67 9.01
N CYS A 17 4.90 -14.80 8.31
CA CYS A 17 4.75 -13.42 8.76
C CYS A 17 3.88 -13.36 10.01
N PRO A 18 4.08 -12.37 10.90
CA PRO A 18 3.10 -12.08 11.94
C PRO A 18 1.70 -11.92 11.36
N ALA A 19 0.67 -12.26 12.14
CA ALA A 19 -0.71 -12.08 11.72
C ALA A 19 -0.95 -10.62 11.34
N VAL A 20 -1.45 -10.41 10.13
CA VAL A 20 -1.82 -9.09 9.61
C VAL A 20 -3.26 -8.83 10.01
N ALA A 21 -3.52 -7.70 10.67
CA ALA A 21 -4.87 -7.25 11.02
C ALA A 21 -5.63 -6.74 9.77
N ASP A 22 -6.91 -6.41 9.93
CA ASP A 22 -7.67 -5.71 8.89
C ASP A 22 -7.03 -4.35 8.60
N LEU A 23 -6.84 -4.03 7.32
CA LEU A 23 -6.21 -2.79 6.87
C LEU A 23 -7.13 -1.97 5.96
N LEU A 24 -6.98 -0.65 6.06
CA LEU A 24 -7.37 0.28 5.01
C LEU A 24 -6.11 0.68 4.24
N VAL A 25 -6.13 0.48 2.92
CA VAL A 25 -4.96 0.61 2.05
C VAL A 25 -5.21 1.64 0.98
N GLU A 26 -4.24 2.53 0.71
CA GLU A 26 -4.30 3.39 -0.47
C GLU A 26 -4.25 2.53 -1.74
N ARG A 27 -5.20 2.79 -2.65
CA ARG A 27 -5.39 1.98 -3.87
C ARG A 27 -4.16 2.04 -4.79
N PHE A 28 -3.46 3.16 -4.75
CA PHE A 28 -2.33 3.53 -5.60
C PHE A 28 -1.16 3.97 -4.72
N GLU A 29 0.04 4.09 -5.31
CA GLU A 29 1.14 4.82 -4.70
C GLU A 29 0.73 6.26 -4.37
N VAL A 30 1.40 6.88 -3.39
CA VAL A 30 1.24 8.31 -3.12
C VAL A 30 1.65 9.08 -4.36
N SER A 31 0.74 9.90 -4.86
CA SER A 31 0.93 10.61 -6.13
C SER A 31 1.72 11.90 -5.93
N ARG A 32 2.38 12.37 -7.00
CA ARG A 32 3.10 13.66 -7.02
C ARG A 32 2.22 14.83 -6.59
N GLY A 33 0.95 14.86 -7.02
CA GLY A 33 0.00 15.90 -6.64
C GLY A 33 -0.38 15.84 -5.16
N GLN A 34 -0.44 14.66 -4.55
CA GLN A 34 -0.66 14.53 -3.11
C GLN A 34 0.57 14.98 -2.32
N TRP A 35 1.77 14.57 -2.75
CA TRP A 35 3.04 14.97 -2.13
C TRP A 35 3.26 16.48 -2.18
N ARG A 36 3.05 17.11 -3.35
CA ARG A 36 3.16 18.57 -3.51
C ARG A 36 2.24 19.36 -2.59
N ARG A 37 1.01 18.89 -2.41
CA ARG A 37 0.07 19.52 -1.48
C ARG A 37 0.61 19.51 -0.05
N TRP A 38 1.17 18.38 0.37
CA TRP A 38 1.79 18.26 1.69
C TRP A 38 3.06 19.11 1.83
N LEU A 39 3.92 19.17 0.82
CA LEU A 39 5.06 20.10 0.81
C LEU A 39 4.63 21.56 0.97
N ALA A 40 3.54 21.97 0.29
CA ALA A 40 3.01 23.33 0.36
C ALA A 40 2.43 23.70 1.74
N GLU A 41 2.09 22.71 2.57
CA GLU A 41 1.66 22.90 3.96
C GLU A 41 2.86 23.12 4.92
N GLY A 42 4.10 23.10 4.39
CA GLY A 42 5.34 23.39 5.13
C GLY A 42 6.07 22.15 5.65
N SER A 43 5.83 20.98 5.08
CA SER A 43 6.36 19.69 5.57
C SER A 43 7.48 19.12 4.67
N ALA A 44 8.42 18.37 5.27
CA ALA A 44 9.69 17.85 4.73
C ALA A 44 10.83 18.86 4.51
N GLU A 45 11.49 19.25 5.60
CA GLU A 45 12.63 20.18 5.62
C GLU A 45 13.83 19.71 4.76
N THR A 46 14.02 18.40 4.63
CA THR A 46 15.19 17.84 3.94
C THR A 46 14.92 17.41 2.50
N PHE A 47 13.68 17.54 2.02
CA PHE A 47 13.32 17.07 0.69
C PHE A 47 13.94 18.02 -0.36
N PRO A 48 14.62 17.49 -1.39
CA PRO A 48 15.20 18.33 -2.43
C PRO A 48 14.08 18.90 -3.32
N LEU A 49 13.61 20.12 -3.02
CA LEU A 49 12.49 20.77 -3.72
C LEU A 49 12.68 20.81 -5.25
N ALA A 50 13.93 20.95 -5.71
CA ALA A 50 14.28 20.88 -7.13
C ALA A 50 13.82 19.57 -7.81
N GLU A 51 13.77 18.44 -7.10
CA GLU A 51 13.25 17.18 -7.63
C GLU A 51 11.73 17.23 -7.83
N ALA A 52 10.99 17.85 -6.90
CA ALA A 52 9.55 18.04 -7.05
C ALA A 52 9.21 19.05 -8.16
N GLU A 53 10.06 20.04 -8.39
CA GLU A 53 9.97 20.97 -9.53
C GLU A 53 10.26 20.24 -10.85
N ALA A 54 11.30 19.41 -10.90
CA ALA A 54 11.71 18.65 -12.09
C ALA A 54 10.67 17.63 -12.55
N TRP A 55 9.75 17.19 -11.67
CA TRP A 55 8.60 16.39 -12.07
C TRP A 55 7.69 17.06 -13.10
N GLY A 56 7.71 18.39 -13.19
CA GLY A 56 6.87 19.16 -14.11
C GLY A 56 5.40 19.24 -13.65
N VAL A 57 4.63 20.14 -14.27
CA VAL A 57 3.19 20.33 -13.95
C VAL A 57 2.34 19.15 -14.40
N ASP A 58 2.82 18.38 -15.37
CA ASP A 58 2.17 17.16 -15.84
C ASP A 58 2.58 15.97 -14.96
N GLY A 59 1.62 15.08 -14.66
CA GLY A 59 1.90 13.85 -13.91
C GLY A 59 1.59 13.92 -12.42
N ASP A 60 0.67 14.77 -11.99
CA ASP A 60 0.14 14.76 -10.61
C ASP A 60 -0.42 13.39 -10.18
N THR A 61 -0.82 12.56 -11.15
CA THR A 61 -1.30 11.19 -10.97
C THR A 61 -0.19 10.14 -11.00
N TRP A 62 1.08 10.52 -11.22
CA TRP A 62 2.22 9.61 -11.19
C TRP A 62 2.72 9.44 -9.76
N PRO A 63 3.47 8.37 -9.44
CA PRO A 63 4.05 8.22 -8.11
C PRO A 63 5.00 9.36 -7.76
N ALA A 64 4.89 9.86 -6.53
CA ALA A 64 5.93 10.66 -5.92
C ALA A 64 7.17 9.75 -5.69
N THR A 65 8.36 10.26 -6.00
CA THR A 65 9.64 9.55 -5.79
C THR A 65 10.68 10.45 -5.11
N TRP A 66 11.93 10.02 -4.93
CA TRP A 66 13.00 10.84 -4.33
C TRP A 66 12.90 11.20 -2.83
N MET A 67 11.90 10.73 -2.09
CA MET A 67 11.82 10.92 -0.65
C MET A 67 12.67 9.89 0.10
N THR A 68 13.10 10.25 1.31
CA THR A 68 13.63 9.28 2.27
C THR A 68 12.49 8.45 2.87
N LEU A 69 12.84 7.38 3.59
CA LEU A 69 11.87 6.65 4.41
C LEU A 69 11.25 7.56 5.48
N GLU A 70 12.07 8.40 6.12
CA GLU A 70 11.63 9.32 7.19
C GLU A 70 10.58 10.33 6.69
N GLU A 71 10.79 10.92 5.52
CA GLU A 71 9.83 11.85 4.93
C GLU A 71 8.54 11.14 4.48
N ALA A 72 8.63 9.88 4.02
CA ALA A 72 7.45 9.07 3.72
C ALA A 72 6.64 8.78 5.00
N GLU A 73 7.32 8.49 6.11
CA GLU A 73 6.70 8.30 7.42
C GLU A 73 6.04 9.60 7.92
N ASP A 74 6.72 10.74 7.83
CA ASP A 74 6.17 12.05 8.20
C ASP A 74 4.91 12.39 7.41
N TYR A 75 4.94 12.16 6.08
CA TYR A 75 3.77 12.34 5.23
C TYR A 75 2.61 11.45 5.68
N ALA A 76 2.88 10.18 5.99
CA ALA A 76 1.85 9.23 6.41
C ALA A 76 1.23 9.65 7.76
N VAL A 77 2.07 10.03 8.73
CA VAL A 77 1.66 10.47 10.07
C VAL A 77 0.80 11.73 10.00
N ALA A 78 1.16 12.71 9.16
CA ALA A 78 0.39 13.93 8.96
C ALA A 78 -1.06 13.68 8.51
N ARG A 79 -1.34 12.49 7.95
CA ARG A 79 -2.66 12.06 7.46
C ARG A 79 -3.36 11.05 8.38
N GLY A 80 -2.78 10.76 9.55
CA GLY A 80 -3.26 9.71 10.45
C GLY A 80 -3.12 8.30 9.86
N LEU A 81 -2.12 8.10 8.99
CA LEU A 81 -1.78 6.84 8.35
C LEU A 81 -0.35 6.43 8.75
N ARG A 82 0.12 5.32 8.17
CA ARG A 82 1.50 4.85 8.29
C ARG A 82 1.93 4.14 7.01
N LEU A 83 3.23 3.87 6.88
CA LEU A 83 3.71 2.91 5.88
C LEU A 83 3.30 1.47 6.27
N PRO A 84 3.10 0.58 5.29
CA PRO A 84 2.94 -0.84 5.57
C PRO A 84 4.25 -1.42 6.10
N THR A 85 4.17 -2.41 6.97
CA THR A 85 5.29 -3.33 7.22
C THR A 85 5.52 -4.19 5.99
N ALA A 86 6.71 -4.79 5.87
CA ALA A 86 7.03 -5.68 4.75
C ALA A 86 6.04 -6.87 4.63
N CYS A 87 5.61 -7.43 5.77
CA CYS A 87 4.62 -8.51 5.82
C CYS A 87 3.21 -8.06 5.39
N GLU A 88 2.78 -6.88 5.84
CA GLU A 88 1.51 -6.30 5.37
C GLU A 88 1.55 -6.01 3.88
N TRP A 89 2.68 -5.51 3.37
CA TRP A 89 2.86 -5.25 1.94
C TRP A 89 2.74 -6.56 1.12
N LEU A 90 3.40 -7.64 1.55
CA LEU A 90 3.26 -8.96 0.92
C LEU A 90 1.83 -9.48 0.98
N ARG A 91 1.13 -9.28 2.10
CA ARG A 91 -0.30 -9.62 2.22
C ARG A 91 -1.15 -8.83 1.23
N ILE A 92 -0.91 -7.53 1.09
CA ILE A 92 -1.64 -6.65 0.17
C ILE A 92 -1.39 -7.07 -1.28
N ALA A 93 -0.15 -7.42 -1.62
CA ALA A 93 0.25 -7.82 -2.96
C ALA A 93 -0.19 -9.24 -3.31
N GLY A 94 0.15 -10.24 -2.51
CA GLY A 94 -0.12 -11.65 -2.80
C GLY A 94 -1.53 -12.12 -2.43
N GLY A 95 -2.31 -11.33 -1.68
CA GLY A 95 -3.59 -11.76 -1.13
C GLY A 95 -3.43 -12.76 0.02
N GLN A 96 -4.55 -13.27 0.55
CA GLN A 96 -4.56 -14.26 1.65
C GLN A 96 -3.84 -15.57 1.35
N ARG A 97 -3.67 -15.91 0.06
CA ARG A 97 -3.02 -17.15 -0.39
C ARG A 97 -1.54 -16.96 -0.74
N GLY A 98 -0.95 -15.79 -0.48
CA GLY A 98 0.46 -15.52 -0.77
C GLY A 98 0.82 -15.77 -2.24
N ARG A 99 0.01 -15.26 -3.17
CA ARG A 99 0.22 -15.47 -4.61
C ARG A 99 1.60 -14.94 -5.03
N PRO A 100 2.30 -15.62 -5.95
CA PRO A 100 3.61 -15.19 -6.41
C PRO A 100 3.56 -13.91 -7.25
N TRP A 101 2.41 -13.53 -7.80
CA TRP A 101 2.20 -12.27 -8.51
C TRP A 101 0.93 -11.60 -8.02
N PRO A 102 0.85 -10.25 -8.01
CA PRO A 102 -0.36 -9.57 -7.55
C PRO A 102 -1.64 -10.04 -8.25
N TRP A 103 -1.54 -10.24 -9.56
CA TRP A 103 -2.66 -10.68 -10.40
C TRP A 103 -2.91 -12.20 -10.40
N GLY A 104 -2.05 -13.04 -9.80
CA GLY A 104 -2.26 -14.49 -9.86
C GLY A 104 -1.03 -15.38 -9.74
N ALA A 105 -1.18 -16.62 -10.23
CA ALA A 105 -0.16 -17.66 -10.12
C ALA A 105 0.98 -17.52 -11.14
N GLY A 106 0.73 -16.90 -12.29
CA GLY A 106 1.66 -16.86 -13.42
C GLY A 106 2.08 -15.46 -13.81
N ARG A 107 3.29 -15.37 -14.38
CA ARG A 107 3.76 -14.15 -15.04
C ARG A 107 2.81 -13.81 -16.19
N ALA A 108 2.40 -12.54 -16.28
CA ALA A 108 1.64 -12.01 -17.40
C ALA A 108 2.41 -10.86 -18.07
N ARG A 109 2.14 -10.64 -19.36
CA ARG A 109 2.75 -9.56 -20.15
C ARG A 109 1.85 -8.32 -20.09
N ALA A 110 2.46 -7.13 -20.10
CA ALA A 110 1.76 -5.85 -20.17
C ALA A 110 0.70 -5.65 -19.06
N VAL A 111 0.98 -6.15 -17.86
CA VAL A 111 0.16 -5.95 -16.66
C VAL A 111 0.90 -5.20 -15.55
N ALA A 112 2.12 -4.75 -15.81
CA ALA A 112 2.96 -4.03 -14.87
C ALA A 112 4.01 -3.19 -15.64
N ASN A 113 4.39 -2.03 -15.09
CA ASN A 113 5.46 -1.21 -15.63
C ASN A 113 6.82 -1.70 -15.13
N THR A 114 7.36 -2.75 -15.75
CA THR A 114 8.70 -3.29 -15.43
C THR A 114 9.68 -3.00 -16.55
N LEU A 115 10.97 -3.30 -16.34
CA LEU A 115 12.02 -3.11 -17.33
C LEU A 115 11.68 -3.74 -18.69
N GLU A 116 11.02 -4.90 -18.70
CA GLU A 116 10.65 -5.62 -19.93
C GLU A 116 9.61 -4.89 -20.78
N LEU A 117 8.87 -3.92 -20.23
CA LEU A 117 7.93 -3.12 -20.99
C LEU A 117 8.66 -2.04 -21.82
N GLY A 118 9.88 -1.68 -21.45
CA GLY A 118 10.76 -0.80 -22.25
C GLY A 118 10.36 0.67 -22.27
N LEU A 119 9.43 1.12 -21.42
CA LEU A 119 9.00 2.53 -21.37
C LEU A 119 10.03 3.47 -20.75
N GLY A 120 10.88 2.94 -19.86
CA GLY A 120 12.01 3.67 -19.26
C GLY A 120 11.63 4.83 -18.34
N ARG A 121 10.37 4.89 -17.89
CA ARG A 121 9.85 5.95 -17.00
C ARG A 121 8.69 5.46 -16.14
N LEU A 122 8.37 6.23 -15.09
CA LEU A 122 7.13 6.12 -14.34
C LEU A 122 5.92 6.37 -15.25
N LEU A 123 4.76 5.87 -14.83
CA LEU A 123 3.47 6.13 -15.44
C LEU A 123 2.47 6.60 -14.37
N ALA A 124 1.32 7.10 -14.82
CA ALA A 124 0.21 7.41 -13.94
C ALA A 124 -0.20 6.17 -13.14
N CYS A 125 -0.43 6.33 -11.85
CA CYS A 125 -0.88 5.24 -11.01
C CYS A 125 -2.20 4.68 -11.55
N GLY A 126 -2.35 3.36 -11.50
CA GLY A 126 -3.49 2.62 -11.99
C GLY A 126 -3.48 2.33 -13.49
N THR A 127 -2.40 2.65 -14.22
CA THR A 127 -2.33 2.40 -15.67
C THR A 127 -2.58 0.92 -16.03
N PHE A 128 -2.13 -0.02 -15.18
CA PHE A 128 -2.28 -1.46 -15.42
C PHE A 128 -3.42 -2.07 -14.61
N GLU A 129 -4.65 -1.87 -15.06
CA GLU A 129 -5.87 -2.41 -14.44
C GLU A 129 -5.80 -3.93 -14.18
N ARG A 130 -5.21 -4.69 -15.12
CA ARG A 130 -5.05 -6.15 -15.03
C ARG A 130 -3.93 -6.60 -14.08
N GLY A 131 -3.13 -5.66 -13.57
CA GLY A 131 -2.01 -5.90 -12.65
C GLY A 131 -2.36 -5.82 -11.18
N ARG A 132 -3.60 -5.47 -10.84
CA ARG A 132 -4.05 -5.27 -9.46
C ARG A 132 -4.04 -6.57 -8.63
N SER A 133 -3.90 -6.41 -7.31
CA SER A 133 -4.10 -7.48 -6.33
C SER A 133 -5.56 -7.97 -6.30
N PRO A 134 -5.88 -9.09 -5.62
CA PRO A 134 -7.25 -9.58 -5.51
C PRO A 134 -8.23 -8.55 -4.93
N GLU A 135 -7.78 -7.77 -3.95
CA GLU A 135 -8.54 -6.69 -3.31
C GLU A 135 -8.57 -5.39 -4.14
N GLY A 136 -7.87 -5.34 -5.28
CA GLY A 136 -7.90 -4.21 -6.21
C GLY A 136 -6.92 -3.09 -5.88
N VAL A 137 -5.78 -3.42 -5.27
CA VAL A 137 -4.65 -2.50 -5.07
C VAL A 137 -3.71 -2.60 -6.28
N HIS A 138 -3.34 -1.47 -6.86
CA HIS A 138 -2.63 -1.40 -8.15
C HIS A 138 -1.13 -1.20 -7.97
N ASP A 139 -0.40 -1.51 -9.04
CA ASP A 139 1.02 -1.18 -9.22
C ASP A 139 1.97 -1.72 -8.14
N LEU A 140 1.56 -2.78 -7.44
CA LEU A 140 2.38 -3.49 -6.44
C LEU A 140 3.57 -4.26 -7.07
N LEU A 141 3.75 -4.16 -8.38
CA LEU A 141 4.90 -4.69 -9.08
C LEU A 141 5.25 -3.75 -10.22
N GLY A 142 6.47 -3.22 -10.20
CA GLY A 142 6.92 -2.22 -11.17
C GLY A 142 6.43 -0.82 -10.82
N ASN A 143 6.45 0.07 -11.82
CA ASN A 143 6.24 1.50 -11.67
C ASN A 143 7.25 2.11 -10.68
N ALA A 144 6.90 2.33 -9.42
CA ALA A 144 7.85 2.68 -8.37
C ALA A 144 7.99 1.53 -7.36
N ALA A 145 9.22 1.25 -6.93
CA ALA A 145 9.41 0.43 -5.73
C ALA A 145 8.82 1.18 -4.52
N GLU A 146 8.33 0.45 -3.52
CA GLU A 146 7.62 1.05 -2.39
C GLU A 146 8.34 0.84 -1.08
N TRP A 147 8.69 1.93 -0.39
CA TRP A 147 9.19 1.90 0.98
C TRP A 147 8.24 1.13 1.91
N THR A 148 8.83 0.31 2.77
CA THR A 148 8.11 -0.37 3.86
C THR A 148 8.84 -0.20 5.19
N ARG A 149 8.10 -0.33 6.29
CA ARG A 149 8.71 -0.42 7.62
C ARG A 149 9.39 -1.78 7.77
N GLY A 150 10.72 -1.78 7.80
CA GLY A 150 11.53 -2.98 7.85
C GLY A 150 11.56 -3.79 6.54
N ARG A 151 12.14 -4.99 6.61
CA ARG A 151 12.21 -5.97 5.51
C ARG A 151 11.64 -7.33 5.92
N VAL A 152 11.26 -8.14 4.92
CA VAL A 152 10.79 -9.51 5.14
C VAL A 152 11.95 -10.37 5.61
N THR A 153 13.10 -10.25 4.95
CA THR A 153 14.28 -11.04 5.34
C THR A 153 14.83 -10.60 6.70
N GLU A 154 14.56 -9.39 7.19
CA GLU A 154 14.97 -8.98 8.53
C GLU A 154 14.04 -9.41 9.65
N SER A 155 12.74 -9.49 9.35
CA SER A 155 11.80 -10.17 10.25
C SER A 155 12.13 -11.67 10.39
N LEU A 156 13.01 -12.21 9.55
CA LEU A 156 13.42 -13.62 9.52
C LEU A 156 14.93 -13.87 9.72
N ALA A 157 15.84 -12.89 9.54
CA ALA A 157 17.30 -13.06 9.63
C ALA A 157 18.09 -11.72 9.82
N ALA A 158 19.21 -11.76 10.54
CA ALA A 158 19.92 -10.58 11.06
C ALA A 158 21.10 -10.04 10.20
N ARG A 159 20.96 -9.80 8.88
CA ARG A 159 22.04 -9.16 8.09
C ARG A 159 21.53 -8.21 6.99
N GLY A 160 22.11 -7.01 6.93
CA GLY A 160 21.88 -6.00 5.88
C GLY A 160 21.38 -4.65 6.39
N HIS A 161 20.89 -3.81 5.47
CA HIS A 161 20.10 -2.63 5.84
C HIS A 161 18.74 -3.05 6.38
N ARG A 162 18.29 -2.34 7.42
CA ARG A 162 17.02 -2.62 8.10
C ARG A 162 15.78 -2.24 7.36
N ASP A 163 15.94 -1.18 6.61
CA ASP A 163 14.89 -0.55 5.86
C ASP A 163 15.00 -1.02 4.39
N GLY A 164 13.88 -0.98 3.68
CA GLY A 164 13.86 -1.48 2.32
C GLY A 164 12.56 -1.18 1.61
N ALA A 165 12.55 -1.61 0.35
CA ALA A 165 11.40 -1.45 -0.53
C ALA A 165 11.06 -2.76 -1.24
N LEU A 166 9.79 -2.90 -1.61
CA LEU A 166 9.27 -4.09 -2.29
C LEU A 166 8.68 -3.75 -3.66
N GLY A 167 8.40 -4.80 -4.45
CA GLY A 167 7.67 -4.72 -5.72
C GLY A 167 8.53 -4.41 -6.95
N GLY A 168 9.68 -3.75 -6.74
CA GLY A 168 10.54 -3.28 -7.82
C GLY A 168 9.88 -2.17 -8.64
N SER A 169 10.60 -1.64 -9.63
CA SER A 169 10.20 -0.46 -10.40
C SER A 169 10.25 -0.71 -11.92
N TYR A 170 9.93 0.32 -12.70
CA TYR A 170 10.14 0.35 -14.16
C TYR A 170 11.59 0.10 -14.60
N ARG A 171 12.56 0.21 -13.69
CA ARG A 171 13.99 -0.05 -13.94
C ARG A 171 14.40 -1.50 -13.65
N THR A 172 13.53 -2.26 -13.00
CA THR A 172 13.81 -3.64 -12.56
C THR A 172 13.04 -4.66 -13.38
N ARG A 173 13.62 -5.85 -13.57
CA ARG A 173 12.91 -6.98 -14.21
C ARG A 173 11.77 -7.45 -13.32
N GLY A 174 10.63 -7.77 -13.92
CA GLY A 174 9.50 -8.35 -13.20
C GLY A 174 9.86 -9.72 -12.60
N ARG A 175 9.74 -9.83 -11.27
CA ARG A 175 10.01 -11.05 -10.49
C ARG A 175 8.82 -11.41 -9.61
N PRO A 176 8.61 -12.69 -9.27
CA PRO A 176 7.64 -13.09 -8.26
C PRO A 176 7.87 -12.37 -6.93
N LEU A 177 6.81 -12.09 -6.17
CA LEU A 177 6.84 -11.46 -4.85
C LEU A 177 7.67 -12.27 -3.84
N SER A 178 7.58 -13.59 -3.95
CA SER A 178 8.40 -14.56 -3.24
C SER A 178 8.67 -15.78 -4.11
N GLY A 179 9.75 -16.50 -3.81
CA GLY A 179 10.07 -17.75 -4.50
C GLY A 179 11.16 -18.55 -3.79
N PRO A 180 11.29 -19.86 -4.08
CA PRO A 180 12.31 -20.71 -3.48
C PRO A 180 13.72 -20.29 -3.93
N THR A 181 14.69 -20.43 -3.04
CA THR A 181 16.11 -20.27 -3.33
C THR A 181 16.77 -21.61 -3.62
N SER A 182 17.91 -21.59 -4.33
CA SER A 182 18.72 -22.79 -4.56
C SER A 182 19.28 -23.42 -3.28
N GLU A 183 19.34 -22.65 -2.19
CA GLU A 183 19.86 -23.08 -0.89
C GLU A 183 18.79 -23.65 0.05
N GLY A 184 17.54 -23.79 -0.41
CA GLY A 184 16.46 -24.41 0.37
C GLY A 184 15.68 -23.44 1.28
N GLY A 185 15.60 -22.16 0.91
CA GLY A 185 14.81 -21.14 1.61
C GLY A 185 13.90 -20.33 0.68
N LEU A 186 13.46 -19.15 1.13
CA LEU A 186 12.67 -18.21 0.33
C LEU A 186 13.43 -16.91 0.11
N ALA A 187 13.30 -16.36 -1.09
CA ALA A 187 13.69 -14.99 -1.41
C ALA A 187 12.44 -14.17 -1.74
N TYR A 188 12.50 -12.88 -1.43
CA TYR A 188 11.43 -11.93 -1.67
C TYR A 188 11.87 -10.90 -2.71
N ASN A 189 10.92 -10.33 -3.45
CA ASN A 189 11.17 -9.19 -4.33
C ASN A 189 11.34 -7.90 -3.49
N GLU A 190 12.37 -7.91 -2.66
CA GLU A 190 12.74 -6.83 -1.75
C GLU A 190 14.15 -6.32 -2.08
N GLN A 191 14.39 -5.06 -1.76
CA GLN A 191 15.70 -4.42 -1.85
C GLN A 191 15.98 -3.70 -0.53
N GLY A 192 17.19 -3.87 0.01
CA GLY A 192 17.62 -3.18 1.21
C GLY A 192 18.24 -1.82 0.87
N PHE A 193 17.84 -0.80 1.61
CA PHE A 193 18.32 0.57 1.40
C PHE A 193 18.60 1.23 2.75
N ASP A 194 19.54 2.19 2.76
CA ASP A 194 19.63 3.13 3.88
C ASP A 194 18.35 3.97 3.96
N ARG A 195 17.85 4.29 5.16
CA ARG A 195 16.63 5.08 5.33
C ARG A 195 16.69 6.47 4.69
N ARG A 196 17.89 7.02 4.50
CA ARG A 196 18.14 8.31 3.83
C ARG A 196 18.33 8.17 2.32
N HIS A 197 18.26 6.95 1.79
CA HIS A 197 18.32 6.70 0.36
C HIS A 197 17.17 7.40 -0.35
N ARG A 198 17.44 7.85 -1.58
CA ARG A 198 16.47 8.48 -2.47
C ARG A 198 16.74 7.96 -3.88
N ALA A 199 15.67 7.72 -4.63
CA ALA A 199 15.80 7.35 -6.04
C ALA A 199 14.59 7.82 -6.85
N ALA A 200 14.82 7.99 -8.16
CA ALA A 200 13.80 8.44 -9.12
C ALA A 200 12.69 7.41 -9.40
N ASP A 201 12.80 6.21 -8.85
CA ASP A 201 11.91 5.07 -9.03
C ASP A 201 11.52 4.42 -7.69
N LEU A 202 11.71 5.15 -6.59
CA LEU A 202 11.39 4.73 -5.23
C LEU A 202 10.40 5.71 -4.60
N GLY A 203 9.20 5.22 -4.33
CA GLY A 203 8.10 5.92 -3.69
C GLY A 203 7.54 5.09 -2.54
N PHE A 204 6.23 5.17 -2.30
CA PHE A 204 5.55 4.48 -1.20
C PHE A 204 4.03 4.54 -1.35
N ARG A 205 3.33 3.82 -0.48
CA ARG A 205 1.89 3.96 -0.24
C ARG A 205 1.59 3.95 1.24
N CYS A 206 0.45 4.51 1.61
CA CYS A 206 0.00 4.50 3.00
C CYS A 206 -1.05 3.41 3.29
N VAL A 207 -1.06 2.98 4.55
CA VAL A 207 -2.07 2.09 5.14
C VAL A 207 -2.49 2.60 6.52
N ALA A 208 -3.59 2.08 7.03
CA ALA A 208 -3.96 2.19 8.44
C ALA A 208 -4.58 0.87 8.93
N GLY A 209 -4.47 0.61 10.24
CA GLY A 209 -5.28 -0.44 10.87
C GLY A 209 -6.76 -0.07 10.75
N ALA A 210 -7.58 -0.94 10.15
CA ALA A 210 -8.94 -0.58 9.77
C ALA A 210 -9.80 -0.21 10.98
N GLU A 211 -9.74 -1.00 12.06
CA GLU A 211 -10.49 -0.72 13.28
C GLU A 211 -10.09 0.61 13.93
N GLU A 212 -8.79 0.79 14.18
CA GLU A 212 -8.25 1.99 14.81
C GLU A 212 -8.59 3.26 14.01
N TYR A 213 -8.41 3.19 12.69
CA TYR A 213 -8.75 4.30 11.79
C TYR A 213 -10.24 4.62 11.82
N LEU A 214 -11.10 3.60 11.69
CA LEU A 214 -12.55 3.81 11.71
C LEU A 214 -13.01 4.42 13.03
N ARG A 215 -12.45 3.98 14.16
CA ARG A 215 -12.78 4.55 15.48
C ARG A 215 -12.35 6.01 15.60
N SER A 216 -11.13 6.35 15.16
CA SER A 216 -10.63 7.73 15.24
C SER A 216 -11.48 8.68 14.39
N GLN A 217 -11.87 8.26 13.17
CA GLN A 217 -12.66 9.08 12.26
C GLN A 217 -14.14 9.15 12.61
N ALA A 218 -14.71 8.06 13.16
CA ALA A 218 -16.14 7.96 13.43
C ALA A 218 -16.65 9.05 14.39
N SER A 219 -15.80 9.51 15.32
CA SER A 219 -16.10 10.60 16.24
C SER A 219 -16.45 11.92 15.54
N GLY A 220 -15.85 12.18 14.37
CA GLY A 220 -16.05 13.40 13.59
C GLY A 220 -17.16 13.30 12.53
N TRP A 221 -17.77 12.13 12.33
CA TRP A 221 -18.80 11.96 11.32
C TRP A 221 -20.15 12.51 11.78
N SER A 222 -20.57 13.60 11.14
CA SER A 222 -21.89 14.19 11.36
C SER A 222 -23.01 13.27 10.85
N ARG A 223 -24.25 13.58 11.24
CA ARG A 223 -25.46 12.91 10.73
C ARG A 223 -25.89 13.42 9.36
N ASP A 224 -25.03 14.16 8.67
CA ASP A 224 -25.30 14.70 7.35
C ASP A 224 -25.61 13.60 6.33
N ALA A 225 -26.73 13.74 5.61
CA ALA A 225 -27.21 12.71 4.68
C ALA A 225 -26.24 12.47 3.52
N ALA A 226 -25.53 13.52 3.05
CA ALA A 226 -24.56 13.38 1.97
C ALA A 226 -23.32 12.61 2.41
N LEU A 227 -22.81 12.89 3.63
CA LEU A 227 -21.75 12.09 4.25
C LEU A 227 -22.15 10.62 4.40
N LEU A 228 -23.32 10.35 4.98
CA LEU A 228 -23.82 8.98 5.16
C LEU A 228 -23.99 8.27 3.81
N GLY A 229 -24.46 8.98 2.78
CA GLY A 229 -24.52 8.48 1.40
C GLY A 229 -23.15 8.04 0.88
N ARG A 230 -22.12 8.89 1.04
CA ARG A 230 -20.74 8.55 0.65
C ARG A 230 -20.20 7.34 1.42
N LEU A 231 -20.45 7.28 2.73
CA LEU A 231 -20.03 6.15 3.56
C LEU A 231 -20.72 4.84 3.14
N ARG A 232 -21.99 4.87 2.74
CA ARG A 232 -22.63 3.67 2.13
C ARG A 232 -21.93 3.24 0.85
N SER A 233 -21.61 4.17 -0.05
CA SER A 233 -20.86 3.84 -1.28
C SER A 233 -19.47 3.26 -0.98
N VAL A 234 -18.79 3.77 0.04
CA VAL A 234 -17.51 3.22 0.52
C VAL A 234 -17.71 1.80 1.04
N GLY A 235 -18.71 1.57 1.89
CA GLY A 235 -19.06 0.24 2.41
C GLY A 235 -19.34 -0.75 1.28
N GLN A 236 -20.11 -0.33 0.27
CA GLN A 236 -20.40 -1.14 -0.91
C GLN A 236 -19.12 -1.51 -1.68
N SER A 237 -18.15 -0.60 -1.76
CA SER A 237 -16.86 -0.89 -2.40
C SER A 237 -15.98 -1.87 -1.62
N TRP A 238 -16.17 -1.98 -0.30
CA TRP A 238 -15.47 -2.95 0.55
C TRP A 238 -16.16 -4.31 0.56
N GLY A 239 -17.49 -4.32 0.42
CA GLY A 239 -18.31 -5.52 0.29
C GLY A 239 -18.20 -6.48 1.48
N GLY A 240 -18.47 -7.76 1.21
CA GLY A 240 -18.55 -8.81 2.22
C GLY A 240 -17.31 -8.99 3.10
N ALA A 241 -16.12 -8.65 2.57
CA ALA A 241 -14.87 -8.79 3.31
C ALA A 241 -14.81 -7.92 4.58
N ALA A 242 -15.48 -6.76 4.57
CA ALA A 242 -15.50 -5.84 5.72
C ALA A 242 -16.59 -6.14 6.74
N LEU A 243 -17.54 -7.05 6.44
CA LEU A 243 -18.68 -7.32 7.33
C LEU A 243 -18.28 -7.72 8.75
N PRO A 244 -17.32 -8.64 8.98
CA PRO A 244 -16.98 -9.05 10.35
C PRO A 244 -16.53 -7.89 11.24
N LEU A 245 -15.76 -6.94 10.67
CA LEU A 245 -15.35 -5.73 11.38
C LEU A 245 -16.52 -4.77 11.59
N LEU A 246 -17.25 -4.46 10.51
CA LEU A 246 -18.31 -3.45 10.55
C LEU A 246 -19.49 -3.86 11.42
N GLU A 247 -19.85 -5.14 11.44
CA GLU A 247 -20.92 -5.67 12.31
C GLU A 247 -20.57 -5.50 13.78
N ARG A 248 -19.33 -5.83 14.14
CA ARG A 248 -18.84 -5.66 15.51
C ARG A 248 -18.82 -4.19 15.93
N LEU A 249 -18.26 -3.31 15.10
CA LEU A 249 -18.19 -1.86 15.39
C LEU A 249 -19.58 -1.20 15.44
N ALA A 250 -20.51 -1.61 14.58
CA ALA A 250 -21.85 -1.02 14.52
C ALA A 250 -22.79 -1.50 15.64
N ALA A 251 -22.50 -2.65 16.25
CA ALA A 251 -23.24 -3.23 17.37
C ALA A 251 -22.89 -2.60 18.72
N GLU A 252 -21.79 -1.85 18.80
CA GLU A 252 -21.39 -1.17 20.03
C GLU A 252 -22.40 -0.12 20.47
N GLU A 253 -22.56 0.03 21.79
CA GLU A 253 -23.40 1.06 22.37
C GLU A 253 -22.88 2.44 21.96
N GLY A 254 -23.76 3.29 21.43
CA GLY A 254 -23.37 4.61 20.94
C GLY A 254 -22.63 4.63 19.60
N ALA A 255 -22.53 3.51 18.88
CA ALA A 255 -21.85 3.45 17.57
C ALA A 255 -22.31 4.57 16.62
N ALA A 256 -21.33 5.25 16.00
CA ALA A 256 -21.58 6.39 15.14
C ALA A 256 -22.46 6.01 13.93
N PRO A 257 -23.40 6.88 13.50
CA PRO A 257 -24.25 6.61 12.34
C PRO A 257 -23.47 6.30 11.06
N GLY A 258 -22.26 6.85 10.90
CA GLY A 258 -21.38 6.54 9.77
C GLY A 258 -20.89 5.09 9.73
N LEU A 259 -20.65 4.44 10.87
CA LEU A 259 -20.29 3.01 10.92
C LEU A 259 -21.46 2.13 10.46
N ARG A 260 -22.69 2.50 10.84
CA ARG A 260 -23.91 1.82 10.36
C ARG A 260 -24.11 2.04 8.86
N ALA A 261 -23.84 3.23 8.35
CA ALA A 261 -23.87 3.50 6.91
C ALA A 261 -22.84 2.67 6.13
N LEU A 262 -21.61 2.53 6.64
CA LEU A 262 -20.61 1.62 6.06
C LEU A 262 -21.13 0.17 6.03
N LEU A 263 -21.69 -0.31 7.14
CA LEU A 263 -22.26 -1.66 7.23
C LEU A 263 -23.43 -1.88 6.26
N GLU A 264 -24.36 -0.92 6.18
CA GLU A 264 -25.47 -0.94 5.20
C GLU A 264 -24.96 -1.04 3.77
N GLY A 265 -23.88 -0.31 3.45
CA GLY A 265 -23.22 -0.37 2.16
C GLY A 265 -22.62 -1.74 1.89
N ALA A 266 -21.85 -2.28 2.84
CA ALA A 266 -21.15 -3.56 2.69
C ALA A 266 -22.06 -4.78 2.54
N ARG A 267 -23.33 -4.67 2.98
CA ARG A 267 -24.35 -5.72 2.84
C ARG A 267 -25.06 -5.72 1.47
N ARG A 268 -24.86 -4.69 0.64
CA ARG A 268 -25.48 -4.57 -0.69
C ARG A 268 -24.56 -5.12 -1.78
#